data_AF-A0A2V8KP86-F1
#
_entry.id   AF-A0A2V8KP86-F1
#
_cell.length_a   1.000
_cell.length_b   1.000
_cell.length_c   1.000
_cell.angle_alpha   90.00
_cell.angle_beta   90.00
_cell.angle_gamma   90.00
#
_symmetry.space_group_name_H-M   'P 1'
#
loop_
_entity.id
_entity.type
_entity.pdbx_description
1 polymer ?
#
loop_
_entity_poly.entity_id
_entity_poly.type
_entity_poly.pdbx_seq_one_letter_code
_entity_poly.pdbx_strand_id
1 'polypeptide(L)'
;MRPPPRWNPPSAEAVERIRQLAERRLSAEEFDAYVHAPMSEAERQEILESVAWFTKRYPTPGERLAAARRAYKQWAQGMPDRDQSPSE
;
A
#
# COMPACT_ATOMS: atom_id res chain seq x y z
N MET A 1 -0.93 32.90 -14.64
CA MET A 1 -0.93 31.67 -13.82
C MET A 1 -2.21 30.90 -14.09
N ARG A 2 -2.13 29.62 -14.48
CA ARG A 2 -3.32 28.74 -14.53
C ARG A 2 -3.72 28.39 -13.09
N PRO A 3 -5.00 28.48 -12.71
CA PRO A 3 -5.43 27.99 -11.41
C PRO A 3 -5.12 26.49 -11.28
N PRO A 4 -4.80 25.99 -10.08
CA PRO A 4 -4.58 24.56 -9.87
C PRO A 4 -5.86 23.79 -10.25
N PRO A 5 -5.72 22.57 -10.80
CA PRO A 5 -6.88 21.75 -11.11
C PRO A 5 -7.71 21.54 -9.84
N ARG A 6 -9.03 21.72 -9.96
CA ARG A 6 -9.95 21.39 -8.88
C ARG A 6 -9.90 19.89 -8.65
N TRP A 7 -9.54 19.47 -7.44
CA TRP A 7 -9.69 18.10 -7.01
C TRP A 7 -11.18 17.74 -7.02
N ASN A 8 -11.56 16.77 -7.85
CA ASN A 8 -12.88 16.16 -7.82
C ASN A 8 -12.75 14.81 -7.11
N PRO A 9 -13.50 14.56 -6.03
CA PRO A 9 -13.53 13.23 -5.44
C PRO A 9 -14.08 12.21 -6.44
N PRO A 10 -13.64 10.93 -6.38
CA PRO A 10 -14.18 9.88 -7.24
C PRO A 10 -15.69 9.72 -7.02
N SER A 11 -16.42 9.35 -8.07
CA SER A 11 -17.86 9.08 -7.96
C SER A 11 -18.10 7.86 -7.06
N ALA A 12 -19.28 7.77 -6.45
CA ALA A 12 -19.67 6.61 -5.65
C ALA A 12 -19.57 5.30 -6.45
N GLU A 13 -19.91 5.34 -7.75
CA GLU A 13 -19.76 4.21 -8.65
C GLU A 13 -18.30 3.80 -8.85
N ALA A 14 -17.38 4.77 -9.05
CA ALA A 14 -15.96 4.46 -9.18
C ALA A 14 -15.39 3.85 -7.90
N VAL A 15 -15.80 4.37 -6.73
CA VAL A 15 -15.41 3.80 -5.42
C VAL A 15 -15.92 2.37 -5.28
N GLU A 16 -17.16 2.10 -5.65
CA GLU A 16 -17.75 0.76 -5.58
C GLU A 16 -17.04 -0.24 -6.51
N ARG A 17 -16.71 0.17 -7.74
CA ARG A 17 -15.93 -0.70 -8.64
C ARG A 17 -14.54 -1.01 -8.10
N ILE A 18 -13.86 -0.03 -7.51
CA ILE A 18 -12.55 -0.23 -6.88
C ILE A 18 -12.68 -1.20 -5.71
N ARG A 19 -13.70 -1.05 -4.87
CA ARG A 19 -13.98 -1.99 -3.76
C ARG A 19 -14.16 -3.41 -4.27
N GLN A 20 -15.02 -3.62 -5.26
CA GLN A 20 -15.27 -4.95 -5.84
C GLN A 20 -14.00 -5.58 -6.41
N LEU A 21 -13.13 -4.78 -7.04
CA LEU A 21 -11.85 -5.27 -7.55
C LEU A 21 -10.88 -5.63 -6.43
N ALA A 22 -10.77 -4.78 -5.40
CA ALA A 22 -9.84 -4.95 -4.29
C ALA A 22 -10.23 -6.09 -3.34
N GLU A 23 -11.53 -6.31 -3.14
CA GLU A 23 -12.07 -7.33 -2.23
C GLU A 23 -12.43 -8.64 -2.96
N ARG A 24 -12.18 -8.72 -4.27
CA ARG A 24 -12.42 -9.93 -5.05
C ARG A 24 -11.57 -11.09 -4.51
N ARG A 25 -12.22 -12.24 -4.29
CA ARG A 25 -11.52 -13.48 -3.99
C ARG A 25 -10.79 -13.98 -5.23
N LEU A 26 -9.49 -14.23 -5.07
CA LEU A 26 -8.67 -14.86 -6.09
C LEU A 26 -8.82 -16.38 -6.01
N SER A 27 -8.76 -17.05 -7.16
CA SER A 27 -8.48 -18.48 -7.20
C SER A 27 -7.03 -18.75 -6.78
N ALA A 28 -6.74 -19.99 -6.38
CA ALA A 28 -5.37 -20.39 -6.03
C ALA A 28 -4.39 -20.15 -7.20
N GLU A 29 -4.81 -20.47 -8.42
CA GLU A 29 -3.99 -20.28 -9.63
C GLU A 29 -3.69 -18.80 -9.90
N GLU A 30 -4.68 -17.91 -9.77
CA GLU A 30 -4.46 -16.46 -9.91
C GLU A 30 -3.51 -15.91 -8.83
N PHE A 31 -3.64 -16.41 -7.59
CA PHE A 31 -2.77 -16.02 -6.50
C PHE A 31 -1.33 -16.48 -6.75
N ASP A 32 -1.12 -17.75 -7.13
CA ASP A 32 0.19 -18.30 -7.40
C ASP A 32 0.86 -17.58 -8.58
N ALA A 33 0.11 -17.32 -9.66
CA ALA A 33 0.61 -16.56 -10.80
C ALA A 33 1.06 -15.15 -10.41
N TYR A 34 0.33 -14.48 -9.51
CA TYR A 34 0.67 -13.15 -9.03
C TYR A 34 1.92 -13.16 -8.13
N VAL A 35 1.99 -14.05 -7.13
CA VAL A 35 3.09 -14.09 -6.16
C VAL A 35 4.41 -14.55 -6.79
N HIS A 36 4.34 -15.42 -7.79
CA HIS A 36 5.49 -15.92 -8.51
C HIS A 36 5.81 -15.13 -9.79
N ALA A 37 5.05 -14.07 -10.10
CA ALA A 37 5.37 -13.20 -11.22
C ALA A 37 6.79 -12.62 -11.04
N PRO A 38 7.65 -12.66 -12.07
CA PRO A 38 8.97 -12.08 -11.99
C PRO A 38 8.86 -10.56 -11.84
N MET A 39 9.56 -10.01 -10.86
CA MET A 39 9.69 -8.57 -10.68
C MET A 39 10.37 -7.96 -11.91
N SER A 40 9.76 -6.91 -12.46
CA SER A 40 10.36 -6.15 -13.56
C SER A 40 11.56 -5.32 -13.10
N GLU A 41 12.45 -4.95 -14.02
CA GLU A 41 13.59 -4.10 -13.69
C GLU A 41 13.15 -2.69 -13.24
N ALA A 42 12.03 -2.20 -13.76
CA ALA A 42 11.46 -0.92 -13.35
C ALA A 42 11.03 -0.95 -11.88
N GLU A 43 10.25 -1.96 -11.48
CA GLU A 43 9.85 -2.15 -10.07
C GLU A 43 11.07 -2.32 -9.16
N ARG A 44 12.07 -3.09 -9.61
CA ARG A 44 13.32 -3.25 -8.87
C ARG A 44 14.03 -1.92 -8.65
N GLN A 45 14.13 -1.08 -9.68
CA GLN A 45 14.78 0.22 -9.59
C GLN A 45 14.02 1.16 -8.63
N GLU A 46 12.69 1.20 -8.71
CA GLU A 46 11.85 2.00 -7.80
C GLU A 46 12.01 1.58 -6.33
N ILE A 47 12.11 0.27 -6.07
CA ILE A 47 12.39 -0.26 -4.72
C ILE A 47 13.77 0.20 -4.24
N LEU A 48 14.80 0.09 -5.07
CA LEU A 48 16.15 0.52 -4.70
C LEU A 48 16.24 2.02 -4.43
N GLU A 49 15.54 2.84 -5.21
CA GLU A 49 15.43 4.28 -4.97
C GLU A 49 14.73 4.59 -3.66
N SER A 50 13.65 3.88 -3.35
CA SER A 50 12.94 3.99 -2.08
C SER A 50 13.83 3.64 -0.89
N VAL A 51 14.61 2.56 -1.00
CA VAL A 51 15.60 2.16 0.01
C VAL A 51 16.70 3.20 0.16
N ALA A 52 17.25 3.71 -0.94
CA ALA A 52 18.29 4.72 -0.93
C ALA A 52 17.81 6.02 -0.26
N TRP A 53 16.60 6.48 -0.59
CA TRP A 53 15.97 7.62 0.07
C TRP A 53 15.76 7.37 1.57
N PHE A 54 15.21 6.21 1.94
CA PHE A 54 14.89 5.89 3.33
C PHE A 54 16.16 5.82 4.20
N THR A 55 17.19 5.13 3.72
CA THR A 55 18.47 5.00 4.42
C THR A 55 19.25 6.31 4.49
N LYS A 56 19.12 7.19 3.48
CA LYS A 56 19.66 8.55 3.54
C LYS A 56 18.96 9.41 4.60
N ARG A 57 17.64 9.27 4.73
CA ARG A 57 16.83 10.01 5.71
C ARG A 57 16.99 9.48 7.15
N TYR A 58 17.23 8.18 7.30
CA TYR A 58 17.42 7.49 8.57
C TYR A 58 18.76 6.72 8.55
N PRO A 59 19.89 7.41 8.77
CA PRO A 59 21.22 6.84 8.59
C PRO A 59 21.50 5.61 9.45
N THR A 60 21.00 5.58 10.70
CA THR A 60 21.27 4.49 11.63
C THR A 60 20.17 3.43 11.68
N PRO A 61 20.50 2.16 12.00
CA PRO A 61 19.48 1.13 12.22
C PRO A 61 18.42 1.51 13.28
N GLY A 62 18.82 2.23 14.34
CA GLY A 62 17.91 2.68 15.39
C GLY A 62 16.87 3.69 14.87
N GLU A 63 17.30 4.64 14.04
CA GLU A 63 16.39 5.61 13.42
C GLU A 63 15.43 4.94 12.43
N ARG A 64 15.90 3.97 11.66
CA ARG A 64 15.09 3.17 10.74
C ARG A 64 14.01 2.40 11.49
N LEU A 65 14.36 1.74 12.59
CA LEU A 65 13.42 1.02 13.44
C LEU A 65 12.40 1.97 14.08
N ALA A 66 12.83 3.14 14.56
CA ALA A 66 11.93 4.14 15.11
C ALA A 66 10.94 4.67 14.05
N ALA A 67 11.41 4.90 12.82
CA ALA A 67 10.55 5.29 11.69
C ALA A 67 9.54 4.20 11.33
N ALA A 68 9.97 2.94 11.22
CA ALA A 68 9.10 1.81 10.94
C ALA A 68 8.02 1.63 12.03
N ARG A 69 8.39 1.75 13.31
CA ARG A 69 7.42 1.69 14.43
C ARG A 69 6.38 2.79 14.37
N ARG A 70 6.78 4.02 14.03
CA ARG A 70 5.82 5.15 13.86
C ARG A 70 4.86 4.89 12.71
N ALA A 71 5.36 4.44 11.56
CA ALA A 71 4.53 4.11 10.40
C ALA A 71 3.54 2.97 10.72
N TYR A 72 4.03 1.91 11.38
CA TYR A 72 3.17 0.80 11.81
C TYR A 72 2.08 1.24 12.79
N LYS A 73 2.43 2.10 13.77
CA LYS A 73 1.45 2.66 14.71
C LYS A 73 0.36 3.46 13.99
N GLN A 74 0.72 4.30 13.02
CA GLN A 74 -0.23 5.09 12.23
C GLN A 74 -1.14 4.19 11.38
N TRP A 75 -0.56 3.18 10.74
CA TRP A 75 -1.33 2.20 9.97
C TRP A 75 -2.30 1.40 10.85
N ALA A 76 -1.84 0.88 11.98
CA ALA A 76 -2.66 0.11 12.92
C ALA A 76 -3.82 0.92 13.50
N GLN A 77 -3.63 2.23 13.71
CA GLN A 77 -4.70 3.13 14.17
C GLN A 77 -5.81 3.34 13.13
N GLY A 78 -5.53 3.12 11.85
CA GLY A 78 -6.52 3.20 10.76
C GLY A 78 -7.18 1.87 10.40
N MET A 79 -6.79 0.77 11.06
CA MET A 79 -7.42 -0.53 10.80
C MET A 79 -8.71 -0.67 11.60
N PRO A 80 -9.80 -1.16 11.00
CA PRO A 80 -10.98 -1.55 11.75
C PRO A 80 -10.62 -2.67 12.75
N ASP A 81 -11.31 -2.67 13.88
CA ASP A 81 -11.11 -3.65 14.95
C ASP A 81 -11.33 -5.06 14.40
N ARG A 82 -10.32 -5.94 14.51
CA ARG A 82 -10.37 -7.30 13.93
C ARG A 82 -11.42 -8.18 14.59
N ASP A 83 -11.89 -7.81 15.78
CA ASP A 83 -12.91 -8.51 16.57
C ASP A 83 -14.35 -8.31 16.04
N GLN A 84 -14.56 -7.53 14.97
CA GLN A 84 -15.84 -7.45 14.25
C GLN A 84 -15.91 -8.31 12.99
N SER A 85 -15.05 -9.33 12.88
CA SER A 85 -15.23 -10.35 11.86
C SER A 85 -16.48 -11.17 12.21
N PRO A 86 -17.50 -11.29 11.34
CA PRO A 86 -18.63 -12.16 11.60
C PRO A 86 -18.10 -13.58 11.83
N SER A 87 -18.46 -14.17 12.97
CA SER A 87 -18.29 -15.61 13.18
C SER A 87 -19.08 -16.32 12.06
N GLU A 88 -18.37 -16.96 11.13
CA GLU A 88 -18.96 -18.02 10.30
C GLU A 88 -19.26 -19.25 11.16
#